data_AF-A0A097EJ76-F1
#
_entry.id   AF-A0A097EJ76-F1
#
_cell.length_a   1.000
_cell.length_b   1.000
_cell.length_c   1.000
_cell.angle_alpha   90.00
_cell.angle_beta   90.00
_cell.angle_gamma   90.00
#
_symmetry.space_group_name_H-M   'P 1'
#
loop_
_entity.id
_entity.type
_entity.pdbx_description
1 polymer ?
#
loop_
_entity_poly.entity_id
_entity_poly.type
_entity_poly.pdbx_seq_one_letter_code
_entity_poly.pdbx_strand_id
1 'polypeptide(L)' 'MNRDNEIGTIERAFQLARSGACHSVADIRAQLSAEGRDGVHGHLNGASIQRQLREALAARGIDAKSDDED' A
#
# COMPACT_ATOMS: atom_id res chain seq x y z
N MET A 1 -2.00 8.22 24.68
CA MET A 1 -1.65 8.78 23.35
C MET A 1 -1.34 7.60 22.44
N ASN A 2 -2.32 7.17 21.63
CA ASN A 2 -2.27 5.98 20.78
C ASN A 2 -1.25 6.13 19.64
N ARG A 3 -0.03 5.62 19.82
CA ARG A 3 0.97 5.46 18.74
C ARG A 3 0.93 4.07 18.09
N ASP A 4 0.15 3.17 18.68
CA ASP A 4 0.10 1.75 18.32
C ASP A 4 -0.73 1.50 17.05
N ASN A 5 -1.60 2.44 16.66
CA ASN A 5 -2.43 2.32 15.45
C ASN A 5 -1.69 2.79 14.17
N GLU A 6 -0.68 3.65 14.32
CA GLU A 6 0.09 4.24 13.21
C GLU A 6 1.02 3.18 12.59
N ILE A 7 1.73 2.43 13.44
CA ILE A 7 2.63 1.34 13.03
C ILE A 7 1.83 0.22 12.33
N GLY A 8 0.66 -0.13 12.89
CA GLY A 8 -0.21 -1.18 12.34
C GLY A 8 -0.83 -0.83 10.98
N THR A 9 -0.83 0.44 10.57
CA THR A 9 -1.35 0.87 9.26
C THR A 9 -0.30 0.70 8.16
N ILE A 10 0.94 1.13 8.41
CA ILE A 10 2.04 1.00 7.46
C ILE A 10 2.40 -0.47 7.26
N GLU A 11 2.54 -1.23 8.35
CA GLU A 11 2.86 -2.66 8.29
C GLU A 11 1.82 -3.42 7.46
N ARG A 12 0.54 -3.12 7.69
CA ARG A 12 -0.55 -3.73 6.91
C ARG A 12 -0.53 -3.33 5.44
N ALA A 13 -0.21 -2.08 5.13
CA ALA A 13 -0.04 -1.61 3.75
C ALA A 13 1.04 -2.42 3.01
N PHE A 14 2.19 -2.64 3.66
CA PHE A 14 3.26 -3.48 3.12
C PHE A 14 2.87 -4.94 2.99
N GLN A 15 2.14 -5.46 3.96
CA GLN A 15 1.64 -6.83 3.91
C GLN A 15 0.70 -7.03 2.73
N LEU A 16 -0.24 -6.11 2.49
CA LEU A 16 -1.15 -6.15 1.34
C LEU A 16 -0.41 -6.02 0.00
N ALA A 17 0.56 -5.11 -0.08
CA ALA A 17 1.41 -4.94 -1.26
C ALA A 17 2.19 -6.21 -1.58
N ARG A 18 2.75 -6.90 -0.57
CA ARG A 18 3.48 -8.17 -0.74
C ARG A 18 2.57 -9.37 -0.94
N SER A 19 1.40 -9.39 -0.31
CA SER A 19 0.54 -10.58 -0.20
C SER A 19 -0.13 -10.97 -1.51
N GLY A 20 -0.28 -10.06 -2.47
CA GLY A 20 -1.14 -10.35 -3.61
C GLY A 20 -2.31 -9.40 -3.75
N ALA A 21 -2.94 -9.13 -2.61
CA ALA A 21 -4.33 -8.67 -2.53
C ALA A 21 -4.58 -7.31 -3.19
N CYS A 22 -3.57 -6.43 -3.18
CA CYS A 22 -3.71 -5.09 -3.74
C CYS A 22 -2.79 -4.88 -4.94
N HIS A 23 -3.33 -4.25 -5.97
CA HIS A 23 -2.66 -3.99 -7.24
C HIS A 23 -2.25 -2.51 -7.40
N SER A 24 -2.55 -1.67 -6.41
CA SER A 24 -2.23 -0.24 -6.45
C SER A 24 -2.26 0.36 -5.05
N VAL A 25 -1.54 1.47 -4.85
CA VAL A 25 -1.57 2.23 -3.59
C VAL A 25 -2.99 2.70 -3.23
N ALA A 26 -3.83 2.96 -4.24
CA ALA A 26 -5.25 3.28 -4.06
C ALA A 26 -6.05 2.12 -3.46
N ASP A 27 -5.77 0.89 -3.91
CA ASP A 27 -6.43 -0.33 -3.44
C ASP A 27 -6.02 -0.65 -1.99
N ILE A 28 -4.74 -0.51 -1.69
CA ILE A 28 -4.21 -0.59 -0.32
C ILE A 28 -4.91 0.43 0.59
N ARG A 29 -5.10 1.66 0.11
CA ARG A 29 -5.83 2.71 0.82
C ARG A 29 -7.28 2.32 1.10
N ALA A 30 -7.97 1.79 0.10
CA ALA A 30 -9.35 1.36 0.22
C ALA A 30 -9.50 0.20 1.23
N GLN A 31 -8.62 -0.80 1.15
CA GLN A 31 -8.61 -1.95 2.06
C GLN A 31 -8.36 -1.53 3.51
N LEU A 32 -7.35 -0.68 3.75
CA LEU A 32 -7.05 -0.19 5.08
C LEU A 32 -8.18 0.69 5.64
N SER A 33 -8.80 1.51 4.78
CA SER A 33 -9.98 2.30 5.15
C SER A 33 -11.19 1.41 5.47
N ALA A 34 -11.39 0.31 4.75
CA ALA A 34 -12.44 -0.66 5.00
C ALA A 34 -12.20 -1.46 6.31
N GLU A 35 -10.94 -1.70 6.67
CA GLU A 35 -10.55 -2.23 7.98
C GLU A 35 -10.72 -1.21 9.13
N GLY A 36 -11.09 0.05 8.85
CA GLY A 36 -11.29 1.09 9.86
C GLY A 36 -10.01 1.75 10.35
N ARG A 37 -8.91 1.66 9.60
CA ARG A 37 -7.63 2.31 9.94
C ARG A 37 -7.67 3.80 9.57
N ASP A 38 -7.96 4.62 10.57
CA ASP A 38 -7.85 6.07 10.48
C ASP A 38 -6.37 6.50 10.46
N GLY A 39 -5.99 7.44 9.57
CA GLY A 39 -4.60 7.91 9.40
C GLY A 39 -3.83 7.33 8.22
N VAL A 40 -4.40 6.37 7.49
CA VAL A 40 -3.87 5.83 6.21
C VAL A 40 -3.39 6.93 5.27
N HIS A 41 -4.17 7.98 5.11
CA HIS A 41 -3.84 9.07 4.20
C HIS A 41 -2.63 9.89 4.66
N GLY A 42 -2.47 10.12 5.96
CA GLY A 42 -1.32 10.85 6.50
C GLY A 42 -0.03 10.04 6.41
N HIS A 43 -0.10 8.76 6.79
CA HIS A 43 1.06 7.86 6.84
C HIS A 43 1.51 7.41 5.44
N LEU A 44 0.57 7.07 4.55
CA LEU A 44 0.91 6.68 3.18
C LEU A 44 1.26 7.87 2.29
N ASN A 45 0.96 9.11 2.68
CA ASN A 45 1.39 10.30 1.93
C ASN A 45 2.85 10.69 2.20
N GLY A 46 3.56 9.98 3.08
CA GLY A 46 5.00 10.12 3.22
C GLY A 46 5.74 9.66 1.95
N ALA A 47 6.56 10.53 1.36
CA ALA A 47 7.29 10.25 0.13
C ALA A 47 8.11 8.95 0.19
N SER A 48 8.73 8.66 1.34
CA SER A 48 9.49 7.42 1.56
C SER A 48 8.61 6.17 1.60
N ILE A 49 7.38 6.26 2.12
CA ILE A 49 6.43 5.13 2.19
C ILE A 49 5.83 4.87 0.81
N GLN A 50 5.44 5.92 0.08
CA GLN A 50 4.98 5.78 -1.30
C GLN A 50 6.03 5.12 -2.19
N ARG A 51 7.30 5.48 -2.04
CA ARG A 51 8.38 4.88 -2.83
C ARG A 51 8.53 3.39 -2.51
N GLN A 52 8.60 3.02 -1.24
CA GLN A 52 8.71 1.62 -0.83
C GLN A 52 7.49 0.77 -1.22
N LEU A 53 6.27 1.33 -1.14
CA LEU A 53 5.05 0.64 -1.59
C LEU A 53 5.07 0.43 -3.11
N ARG A 54 5.48 1.44 -3.88
CA ARG A 54 5.66 1.32 -5.33
C ARG A 54 6.74 0.30 -5.68
N GLU A 55 7.85 0.28 -4.96
CA GLU A 55 8.90 -0.72 -5.14
C GLU A 55 8.40 -2.13 -4.81
N ALA A 56 7.62 -2.32 -3.76
CA ALA A 56 7.02 -3.61 -3.42
C ALA A 56 6.00 -4.09 -4.47
N LEU A 57 5.21 -3.18 -5.05
CA LEU A 57 4.28 -3.47 -6.15
C LEU A 57 5.03 -3.76 -7.46
N ALA A 58 6.03 -2.96 -7.79
CA ALA A 58 6.87 -3.14 -8.98
C ALA A 58 7.71 -4.41 -8.93
N ALA A 59 8.25 -4.78 -7.75
CA ALA A 59 8.96 -6.04 -7.54
C ALA A 59 8.07 -7.27 -7.78
N ARG A 60 6.75 -7.12 -7.70
CA ARG A 60 5.78 -8.16 -8.06
C ARG A 60 5.41 -8.18 -9.54
N GLY A 61 5.90 -7.23 -10.35
CA GLY A 61 5.45 -7.06 -11.73
C GLY A 61 4.08 -6.41 -11.84
N ILE A 62 3.62 -5.71 -10.79
CA ILE A 62 2.43 -4.86 -10.87
C ILE A 62 2.89 -3.48 -11.34
N ASP A 63 3.37 -3.43 -12.56
CA ASP A 63 3.36 -2.19 -13.32
C ASP A 63 1.99 -2.09 -13.99
N ALA A 64 1.41 -0.90 -14.00
CA ALA A 64 0.08 -0.66 -14.55
C ALA A 64 0.11 -0.64 -16.09
N LYS A 65 0.72 -1.65 -16.73
CA LYS A 65 0.65 -1.89 -18.16
C LYS A 65 0.39 -3.38 -18.43
N SER A 66 -0.88 -3.72 -18.54
CA SER A 66 -1.26 -4.59 -19.66
C SER A 66 -0.83 -3.91 -20.98
N ASP A 67 -0.45 -4.75 -21.94
CA ASP A 67 -0.16 -4.46 -23.35
C ASP A 67 1.29 -4.07 -23.70
N ASP A 68 2.14 -5.08 -23.91
CA ASP A 68 2.69 -5.32 -25.25
C ASP A 68 2.97 -6.84 -25.41
N GLU A 69 2.06 -7.53 -26.09
CA GLU A 69 2.30 -8.83 -26.71
C GLU A 69 3.01 -8.63 -28.05
N ASP A 70 4.22 -9.18 -28.22
CA ASP A 70 4.67 -10.17 -29.23
C ASP A 70 6.21 -10.26 -29.24
#